data_AF-A0A7V9G171-F1
#
_entry.id   AF-A0A7V9G171-F1
#
_cell.length_a   1.000
_cell.length_b   1.000
_cell.length_c   1.000
_cell.angle_alpha   90.00
_cell.angle_beta   90.00
_cell.angle_gamma   90.00
#
_symmetry.space_group_name_H-M   'P 1'
#
loop_
_entity.id
_entity.type
_entity.pdbx_description
1 polymer ?
#
loop_
_entity_poly.entity_id
_entity_poly.type
_entity_poly.pdbx_seq_one_letter_code
_entity_poly.pdbx_strand_id
1 'polypeptide(L)'
;MKVLLPREAALEELGPLPDGVELTADREPDVEVAVLHFGVSRDLPQLLAELPALRLIQTLTAGVEWLLPAVPRGVRVCNASGVHDIPVAEWCVAAILALTRRLPDFWR
;
A
#
# COMPACT_ATOMS: atom_id res chain seq x y z
N MET A 1 -7.25 18.74 -1.25
CA MET A 1 -7.27 17.33 -0.81
C MET A 1 -5.88 16.95 -0.39
N LYS A 2 -5.69 16.71 0.91
CA LYS A 2 -4.38 16.37 1.46
C LYS A 2 -4.21 14.86 1.57
N VAL A 3 -3.10 14.37 1.03
CA VAL A 3 -2.80 12.94 0.88
C VAL A 3 -1.55 12.62 1.68
N LEU A 4 -1.70 11.76 2.68
CA LEU A 4 -0.57 11.15 3.37
C LEU A 4 0.05 10.09 2.46
N LEU A 5 1.30 10.33 2.07
CA LEU A 5 2.13 9.42 1.30
C LEU A 5 3.37 9.05 2.14
N PRO A 6 3.70 7.76 2.29
CA PRO A 6 4.89 7.31 3.01
C PRO A 6 6.15 7.97 2.43
N ARG A 7 7.11 8.33 3.28
CA ARG A 7 8.32 9.06 2.86
C ARG A 7 9.18 8.27 1.87
N GLU A 8 9.13 6.95 1.99
CA GLU A 8 9.77 5.97 1.11
C GLU A 8 9.02 5.74 -0.21
N ALA A 9 7.85 6.34 -0.41
CA ALA A 9 7.20 6.30 -1.71
C ALA A 9 8.03 7.07 -2.73
N ALA A 10 8.23 6.47 -3.91
CA ALA A 10 8.99 7.08 -4.99
C ALA A 10 8.21 8.28 -5.58
N LEU A 11 8.38 9.46 -4.98
CA LEU A 11 7.79 10.71 -5.49
C LEU A 11 8.19 10.98 -6.94
N GLU A 12 9.34 10.48 -7.37
CA GLU A 12 9.85 10.58 -8.73
C GLU A 12 9.03 9.76 -9.76
N GLU A 13 8.34 8.72 -9.31
CA GLU A 13 7.44 7.90 -10.13
C GLU A 13 6.05 8.55 -10.26
N LEU A 14 5.76 9.58 -9.44
CA LEU A 14 4.50 10.31 -9.56
C LEU A 14 4.57 11.27 -10.74
N GLY A 15 3.55 11.17 -11.61
CA GLY A 15 3.28 12.20 -12.59
C GLY A 15 2.85 13.53 -11.94
N PRO A 16 2.59 14.57 -12.75
CA PRO A 16 2.06 15.84 -12.25
C PRO A 16 0.79 15.60 -11.43
N LEU A 17 0.72 16.23 -10.25
CA LEU A 17 -0.42 16.10 -9.37
C LEU A 17 -1.62 16.86 -9.95
N PRO A 18 -2.85 16.35 -9.76
CA PRO A 18 -4.05 17.11 -10.08
C PRO A 18 -4.15 18.39 -9.25
N ASP A 19 -4.86 19.39 -9.78
CA ASP A 19 -5.09 20.66 -9.09
C ASP A 19 -5.74 20.45 -7.71
N GLY A 20 -5.19 21.14 -6.70
CA GLY A 20 -5.69 21.09 -5.33
C GLY A 20 -5.34 19.82 -4.55
N VAL A 21 -4.46 18.95 -5.08
CA VAL A 21 -3.88 17.83 -4.35
C VAL A 21 -2.56 18.25 -3.71
N GLU A 22 -2.44 18.00 -2.41
CA GLU A 22 -1.22 18.24 -1.63
C GLU A 22 -0.73 16.92 -1.04
N LEU A 23 0.56 16.65 -1.15
CA LEU A 23 1.19 15.48 -0.54
C LEU A 23 1.86 15.87 0.77
N THR A 24 1.70 15.03 1.79
CA THR A 24 2.43 15.15 3.05
C THR A 24 3.01 13.79 3.44
N ALA A 25 4.16 13.81 4.11
CA ALA A 25 4.73 12.63 4.77
C ALA A 25 4.36 12.58 6.26
N ASP A 26 3.77 13.66 6.77
CA ASP A 26 3.47 13.84 8.18
C ASP A 26 1.99 13.50 8.46
N ARG A 27 1.75 13.01 9.67
CA ARG A 27 0.40 12.63 10.13
C ARG A 27 -0.28 13.88 10.67
N GLU A 28 -1.11 14.48 9.83
CA GLU A 28 -1.75 15.74 10.13
C GLU A 28 -3.27 15.58 10.23
N PRO A 29 -3.95 16.32 11.13
CA PRO A 29 -5.37 16.10 11.38
C PRO A 29 -6.29 16.36 10.18
N ASP A 30 -5.81 17.14 9.20
CA ASP A 30 -6.52 17.56 7.98
C ASP A 30 -6.29 16.63 6.78
N VAL A 31 -5.55 15.52 6.95
CA VAL A 31 -5.38 14.49 5.91
C VAL A 31 -6.70 13.82 5.60
N GLU A 32 -7.06 13.78 4.31
CA GLU A 32 -8.31 13.18 3.83
C GLU A 32 -8.08 11.80 3.20
N VAL A 33 -6.87 11.54 2.69
CA VAL A 33 -6.50 10.29 2.02
C VAL A 33 -5.19 9.77 2.59
N ALA A 34 -5.13 8.49 2.96
CA ALA A 34 -3.90 7.84 3.38
C ALA A 34 -3.52 6.70 2.45
N VAL A 35 -2.29 6.72 1.93
CA VAL A 35 -1.69 5.61 1.19
C VAL A 35 -0.84 4.78 2.15
N LEU A 36 -1.20 3.53 2.38
CA LEU A 36 -0.47 2.65 3.29
C LEU A 36 0.59 1.83 2.55
N HIS A 37 1.82 1.89 3.05
CA HIS A 37 2.90 1.02 2.60
C HIS A 37 2.85 -0.37 3.26
N PHE A 38 3.70 -1.29 2.78
CA PHE A 38 3.86 -2.60 3.39
C PHE A 38 4.39 -2.46 4.85
N GLY A 39 3.84 -3.26 5.77
CA GLY A 39 4.34 -3.32 7.16
C GLY A 39 3.69 -2.34 8.16
N VAL A 40 2.73 -1.52 7.73
CA VAL A 40 2.04 -0.52 8.60
C VAL A 40 1.11 -1.16 9.66
N SER A 41 0.92 -2.48 9.64
CA SER A 41 -0.07 -3.18 10.48
C SER A 41 0.09 -2.97 11.99
N ARG A 42 1.31 -2.73 12.48
CA ARG A 42 1.55 -2.52 13.93
C ARG A 42 1.18 -1.13 14.43
N ASP A 43 1.19 -0.13 13.56
CA ASP A 43 0.98 1.28 13.91
C ASP A 43 -0.36 1.83 13.41
N LEU A 44 -1.19 0.96 12.83
CA LEU A 44 -2.47 1.31 12.23
C LEU A 44 -3.44 1.99 13.21
N PRO A 45 -3.64 1.53 14.47
CA PRO A 45 -4.58 2.20 15.37
C PRO A 45 -4.18 3.64 15.72
N GLN A 46 -2.88 3.85 15.97
CA GLN A 46 -2.30 5.14 16.28
C GLN A 46 -2.42 6.09 15.07
N LEU A 47 -2.05 5.60 13.88
CA LEU A 47 -2.20 6.33 12.63
C LEU A 47 -3.65 6.81 12.43
N LEU A 48 -4.63 5.91 12.57
CA LEU A 48 -6.03 6.26 12.35
C LEU A 48 -6.57 7.26 13.39
N ALA A 49 -6.06 7.24 14.62
CA ALA A 49 -6.43 8.20 15.65
C ALA A 49 -5.91 9.62 15.35
N GLU A 50 -4.78 9.74 14.65
CA GLU A 50 -4.14 11.01 14.29
C GLU A 50 -4.77 11.66 13.05
N LEU A 51 -5.60 10.92 12.28
CA LEU A 51 -6.21 11.38 11.03
C LEU A 51 -7.76 11.46 11.13
N PRO A 52 -8.33 12.37 11.94
CA PRO A 52 -9.77 12.50 12.12
C PRO A 52 -10.53 12.95 10.85
N ALA A 53 -9.86 13.61 9.90
CA ALA A 53 -10.46 14.01 8.62
C ALA A 53 -10.42 12.90 7.54
N LEU A 54 -9.92 11.70 7.87
CA LEU A 54 -9.71 10.62 6.90
C LEU A 54 -11.01 10.16 6.25
N ARG A 55 -10.99 10.02 4.92
CA ARG A 55 -12.14 9.59 4.11
C ARG A 55 -11.82 8.39 3.24
N LEU A 56 -10.55 8.19 2.89
CA LEU A 56 -10.10 7.09 2.04
C LEU A 56 -8.75 6.54 2.49
N ILE A 57 -8.64 5.21 2.49
CA ILE A 57 -7.38 4.49 2.67
C ILE A 57 -7.10 3.71 1.38
N GLN A 58 -5.93 3.93 0.80
CA GLN A 58 -5.41 3.16 -0.34
C GLN A 58 -4.30 2.23 0.16
N THR A 59 -4.42 0.92 -0.07
CA THR A 59 -3.34 -0.04 0.21
C THR A 59 -2.55 -0.39 -1.06
N LEU A 60 -1.31 -0.84 -0.91
CA LEU A 60 -0.50 -1.42 -1.99
C LEU A 60 -0.62 -2.95 -2.09
N THR A 61 -1.53 -3.53 -1.31
CA THR A 61 -1.81 -4.97 -1.23
C THR A 61 -3.12 -5.31 -1.93
N ALA A 62 -3.25 -6.53 -2.45
CA ALA A 62 -4.54 -7.04 -2.94
C ALA A 62 -5.49 -7.38 -1.77
N GLY A 63 -4.99 -8.07 -0.75
CA GLY A 63 -5.74 -8.41 0.47
C GLY A 63 -5.79 -7.26 1.47
N VAL A 64 -6.94 -7.09 2.12
CA VAL A 64 -7.23 -6.00 3.08
C VAL A 64 -7.87 -6.49 4.38
N GLU A 65 -7.94 -7.80 4.60
CA GLU A 65 -8.61 -8.43 5.74
C GLU A 65 -8.01 -7.99 7.07
N TRP A 66 -6.71 -7.70 7.09
CA TRP A 66 -5.98 -7.18 8.25
C TRP A 66 -6.34 -5.72 8.61
N LEU A 67 -6.82 -4.95 7.64
CA LEU A 67 -7.12 -3.52 7.77
C LEU A 67 -8.57 -3.30 8.21
N LEU A 68 -9.52 -4.00 7.57
CA LEU A 68 -10.96 -3.78 7.74
C LEU A 68 -11.45 -3.67 9.20
N PRO A 69 -10.97 -4.49 10.17
CA PRO A 69 -11.43 -4.39 11.55
C PRO A 69 -11.11 -3.07 12.25
N ALA A 70 -10.09 -2.33 11.78
CA ALA A 70 -9.65 -1.09 12.39
C ALA A 70 -10.21 0.16 11.69
N VAL A 71 -10.85 0.01 10.53
CA VAL A 71 -11.27 1.16 9.70
C VAL A 71 -12.44 1.91 10.34
N PRO A 72 -12.33 3.24 10.55
CA PRO A 72 -13.42 4.03 11.09
C PRO A 72 -14.65 4.02 10.17
N ARG A 73 -15.84 4.13 10.77
CA ARG A 73 -17.09 4.17 10.01
C ARG A 73 -17.09 5.33 9.01
N GLY A 74 -17.42 5.04 7.75
CA GLY A 74 -17.51 6.04 6.69
C GLY A 74 -16.21 6.24 5.90
N VAL A 75 -15.10 5.66 6.34
CA VAL A 75 -13.84 5.64 5.59
C VAL A 75 -13.90 4.56 4.51
N ARG A 76 -13.56 4.93 3.28
CA ARG A 76 -13.49 4.00 2.14
C ARG A 76 -12.13 3.30 2.12
N VAL A 77 -12.11 2.01 1.82
CA VAL A 77 -10.88 1.27 1.57
C VAL A 77 -10.79 0.91 0.10
N CYS A 78 -9.65 1.22 -0.51
CA CYS A 78 -9.26 0.81 -1.86
C CYS A 78 -7.99 -0.06 -1.74
N ASN A 79 -7.91 -1.10 -2.57
CA ASN A 79 -6.77 -2.01 -2.61
C ASN A 79 -6.01 -1.89 -3.94
N ALA A 80 -4.96 -2.67 -4.10
CA ALA A 80 -4.16 -2.77 -5.32
C ALA A 80 -4.36 -4.11 -6.05
N SER A 81 -5.60 -4.61 -6.07
CA SER A 81 -5.93 -5.86 -6.80
C SER A 81 -5.53 -5.73 -8.28
N GLY A 82 -4.87 -6.75 -8.82
CA GLY A 82 -4.42 -6.75 -10.21
C GLY A 82 -3.01 -6.21 -10.45
N VAL A 83 -2.49 -5.32 -9.58
CA VAL A 83 -1.19 -4.66 -9.79
C VAL A 83 -0.03 -5.67 -9.82
N HIS A 84 -0.13 -6.74 -9.04
CA HIS A 84 0.92 -7.74 -8.91
C HIS A 84 0.65 -9.02 -9.73
N ASP A 85 -0.44 -9.10 -10.49
CA ASP A 85 -0.87 -10.35 -11.12
C ASP A 85 0.16 -10.93 -12.08
N ILE A 86 0.66 -10.10 -13.01
CA ILE A 86 1.68 -10.50 -13.99
C ILE A 86 3.00 -10.89 -13.31
N PRO A 87 3.65 -10.02 -12.52
CA PRO A 87 4.95 -10.36 -11.93
C PRO A 87 4.86 -11.55 -10.96
N VAL A 88 3.75 -11.71 -10.23
CA VAL A 88 3.55 -12.88 -9.35
C VAL A 88 3.32 -14.15 -10.18
N ALA A 89 2.57 -14.08 -11.29
CA ALA A 89 2.40 -15.23 -12.18
C ALA A 89 3.74 -15.67 -12.79
N GLU A 90 4.55 -14.72 -13.27
CA GLU A 90 5.90 -14.98 -13.78
C GLU A 90 6.79 -15.62 -12.72
N TRP A 91 6.79 -15.06 -11.50
CA TRP A 91 7.54 -15.62 -10.38
C TRP A 91 7.09 -17.04 -10.04
N CYS A 92 5.78 -17.31 -10.00
CA CYS A 92 5.25 -18.65 -9.73
C CYS A 92 5.71 -19.68 -10.76
N VAL A 93 5.63 -19.36 -12.06
CA VAL A 93 6.11 -20.25 -13.13
C VAL A 93 7.62 -20.45 -13.01
N ALA A 94 8.38 -19.39 -12.78
CA ALA A 94 9.83 -19.46 -12.59
C ALA A 94 10.20 -20.33 -11.38
N ALA A 95 9.50 -20.20 -10.26
CA ALA A 95 9.71 -20.99 -9.05
C ALA A 95 9.41 -22.48 -9.28
N ILE A 96 8.31 -22.81 -9.96
CA ILE A 96 7.97 -24.19 -10.35
C ILE A 96 9.09 -24.80 -11.20
N LEU A 97 9.56 -24.07 -12.22
CA LEU A 97 10.65 -24.53 -13.08
C LEU A 97 11.97 -24.68 -12.30
N ALA A 98 12.31 -23.72 -11.45
CA ALA A 98 13.52 -23.75 -10.64
C ALA A 98 13.56 -24.96 -9.70
N LEU A 99 12.44 -25.24 -9.02
CA LEU A 99 12.33 -26.37 -8.09
C LEU A 99 12.33 -27.72 -8.81
N THR A 100 11.59 -27.84 -9.92
CA THR A 100 11.55 -29.09 -10.71
C THR A 100 12.89 -29.43 -11.37
N ARG A 101 13.68 -28.41 -11.71
CA ARG A 101 15.02 -28.56 -12.29
C ARG A 101 16.13 -28.51 -11.24
N ARG A 102 15.78 -28.45 -9.96
CA ARG A 102 16.72 -28.39 -8.82
C ARG A 102 17.76 -27.28 -8.97
N LEU A 103 17.38 -26.14 -9.58
CA LEU A 103 18.28 -25.01 -9.75
C LEU A 103 18.91 -24.53 -8.43
N PRO A 104 18.21 -24.54 -7.27
CA PRO A 104 18.79 -24.26 -5.95
C PRO A 104 20.02 -25.06 -5.55
N ASP A 105 20.21 -26.26 -6.08
CA ASP A 105 21.36 -27.08 -5.72
C ASP A 105 22.67 -26.62 -6.42
N PHE A 106 22.56 -25.75 -7.43
CA PHE A 106 23.67 -25.30 -8.26
C PHE A 106 24.18 -23.90 -7.90
N TRP A 107 23.43 -23.11 -7.13
CA TRP A 107 23.89 -21.83 -6.60
C TRP A 107 24.21 -21.96 -5.11
N ARG A 108 25.48 -21.76 -4.77
CA ARG A 108 25.99 -21.61 -3.40
C ARG A 108 26.76 -20.31 -3.30
#